data_AF-A0A7J3XE49-F1
#
_entry.id   AF-A0A7J3XE49-F1
#
_cell.length_a   1.000
_cell.length_b   1.000
_cell.length_c   1.000
_cell.angle_alpha   90.00
_cell.angle_beta   90.00
_cell.angle_gamma   90.00
#
_symmetry.space_group_name_H-M   'P 1'
#
loop_
_entity.id
_entity.type
_entity.pdbx_description
1 polymer ?
#
loop_
_entity_poly.entity_id
_entity_poly.type
_entity_poly.pdbx_seq_one_letter_code
_entity_poly.pdbx_strand_id
1 'polypeptide(L)'
;MLYEVLVGLAAGVSYAVTGYLKSLKKDGKYEEFDPYKFGQSVLVGVAVGLLSSLTGYSLPVAEQYLYSTGLVALIENVKKAVIRRIF
;
A
#
# COMPACT_ATOMS: atom_id res chain seq x y z
N MET A 1 -15.72 4.70 13.93
CA MET A 1 -14.29 4.36 14.15
C MET A 1 -13.97 2.87 14.02
N LEU A 2 -14.66 1.94 14.69
CA LEU A 2 -14.33 0.50 14.61
C LEU A 2 -14.72 -0.13 13.26
N TYR A 3 -15.83 0.31 12.66
CA TYR A 3 -16.32 -0.19 11.38
C TYR A 3 -15.38 0.15 10.22
N GLU A 4 -14.89 1.39 10.16
CA GLU A 4 -13.97 1.87 9.13
C GLU A 4 -12.61 1.16 9.20
N VAL A 5 -12.14 0.86 10.42
CA VAL A 5 -10.93 0.05 10.65
C VAL A 5 -11.13 -1.38 10.13
N LEU A 6 -12.28 -2.01 10.43
CA LEU A 6 -12.58 -3.37 9.94
C LEU A 6 -12.73 -3.42 8.41
N VAL A 7 -13.36 -2.41 7.80
CA VAL A 7 -13.48 -2.29 6.34
C VAL A 7 -12.10 -2.10 5.70
N GLY A 8 -11.25 -1.25 6.27
CA GLY A 8 -9.88 -1.07 5.79
C GLY A 8 -9.04 -2.34 5.87
N LEU A 9 -9.17 -3.08 6.97
CA LEU A 9 -8.46 -4.35 7.19
C LEU A 9 -8.96 -5.43 6.21
N ALA A 10 -10.28 -5.54 6.01
CA ALA A 10 -10.87 -6.44 5.03
C ALA A 10 -10.46 -6.10 3.58
N ALA A 11 -10.40 -4.81 3.23
CA ALA A 11 -9.94 -4.36 1.92
C ALA A 11 -8.46 -4.69 1.70
N GLY A 12 -7.61 -4.46 2.70
CA GLY A 12 -6.19 -4.81 2.66
C GLY A 12 -5.95 -6.31 2.50
N VAL A 13 -6.68 -7.15 3.27
CA VAL A 13 -6.63 -8.61 3.14
C VAL A 13 -7.13 -9.05 1.76
N SER A 14 -8.22 -8.47 1.26
CA SER A 14 -8.75 -8.82 -0.07
C SER A 14 -7.78 -8.43 -1.19
N TYR A 15 -7.10 -7.29 -1.09
CA TYR A 15 -6.07 -6.88 -2.03
C TYR A 15 -4.84 -7.81 -1.97
N ALA A 16 -4.42 -8.22 -0.78
CA ALA A 16 -3.34 -9.20 -0.59
C ALA A 16 -3.68 -10.55 -1.22
N VAL A 17 -4.87 -11.07 -0.93
CA VAL A 17 -5.36 -12.35 -1.47
C VAL A 17 -5.50 -12.28 -2.99
N THR A 18 -6.07 -11.21 -3.54
CA THR A 18 -6.19 -11.05 -5.00
C THR A 18 -4.84 -10.85 -5.68
N GLY A 19 -3.88 -10.18 -5.04
CA GLY A 19 -2.49 -10.10 -5.50
C GLY A 19 -1.81 -11.46 -5.54
N TYR A 20 -1.98 -12.27 -4.48
CA TYR A 20 -1.51 -13.66 -4.45
C TYR A 20 -2.20 -14.53 -5.52
N LEU A 21 -3.52 -14.44 -5.67
CA LEU A 21 -4.25 -15.19 -6.70
C LEU A 21 -3.84 -14.78 -8.13
N LYS A 22 -3.54 -13.49 -8.36
CA LYS A 22 -3.04 -13.00 -9.64
C LYS A 22 -1.66 -13.58 -9.98
N SER A 23 -0.78 -13.76 -8.98
CA SER A 23 0.52 -14.44 -9.16
C SER A 23 0.38 -15.87 -9.67
N LEU A 24 -0.75 -16.53 -9.40
CA LEU A 24 -1.03 -17.90 -9.83
C LEU A 24 -1.45 -18.03 -11.30
N LYS A 25 -1.78 -16.93 -12.00
CA LYS A 25 -2.39 -17.05 -13.34
C LYS A 25 -2.04 -15.89 -14.27
N LYS A 26 -0.91 -16.00 -14.97
CA LYS A 26 -0.65 -15.24 -16.21
C LYS A 26 0.18 -16.06 -17.19
N ASP A 27 -0.44 -16.51 -18.27
CA ASP A 27 0.23 -17.00 -19.48
C ASP A 27 1.27 -18.13 -19.28
N GLY A 28 0.99 -19.10 -18.41
CA GLY A 28 1.85 -20.29 -18.26
C GLY A 28 3.22 -20.02 -17.61
N LYS A 29 3.44 -18.82 -17.06
CA LYS A 29 4.57 -18.51 -16.17
C LYS A 29 4.03 -17.91 -14.88
N TYR A 30 4.48 -18.42 -13.73
CA TYR A 30 4.14 -17.83 -12.43
C TYR A 30 4.63 -16.38 -12.41
N GLU A 31 3.72 -15.41 -12.35
CA GLU A 31 4.08 -14.00 -12.15
C GLU A 31 4.52 -13.93 -10.68
N GLU A 32 5.82 -13.96 -10.38
CA GLU A 32 6.31 -14.04 -9.00
C GLU A 32 5.66 -12.96 -8.13
N PHE A 33 5.00 -13.36 -7.05
CA PHE A 33 4.49 -12.42 -6.07
C PHE A 33 5.65 -11.59 -5.56
N ASP A 34 5.58 -10.27 -5.80
CA ASP A 34 6.61 -9.32 -5.40
C ASP A 34 6.24 -8.73 -4.03
N PRO A 35 6.75 -9.28 -2.91
CA PRO A 35 6.45 -8.77 -1.57
C PRO A 35 6.92 -7.32 -1.39
N TYR A 36 7.90 -6.86 -2.18
CA TYR A 36 8.39 -5.49 -2.10
C TYR A 36 7.40 -4.48 -2.66
N LYS A 37 6.69 -4.83 -3.74
CA LYS A 37 5.59 -4.02 -4.28
C LYS A 37 4.37 -4.07 -3.38
N PHE A 38 4.02 -5.26 -2.88
CA PHE A 38 2.90 -5.40 -1.96
C PHE A 38 3.10 -4.56 -0.69
N GLY A 39 4.27 -4.64 -0.05
CA GLY A 39 4.59 -3.84 1.13
C GLY A 39 4.56 -2.33 0.85
N GLN A 40 4.93 -1.90 -0.36
CA GLN A 40 4.80 -0.50 -0.77
C GLN A 40 3.35 -0.05 -0.85
N SER A 41 2.48 -0.84 -1.49
CA SER A 41 1.04 -0.52 -1.55
C SER A 41 0.41 -0.43 -0.17
N VAL A 42 0.80 -1.32 0.76
CA VAL A 42 0.34 -1.28 2.16
C VAL A 42 0.82 0.00 2.85
N LEU A 43 2.11 0.34 2.76
CA LEU A 43 2.66 1.56 3.37
C LEU A 43 2.01 2.83 2.83
N VAL A 44 1.77 2.90 1.53
CA VAL A 44 1.06 4.03 0.90
C VAL A 44 -0.38 4.10 1.41
N GLY A 45 -1.11 2.97 1.45
CA GLY A 45 -2.47 2.93 1.97
C GLY A 45 -2.58 3.38 3.43
N VAL A 46 -1.62 2.98 4.28
CA VAL A 46 -1.52 3.45 5.67
C VAL A 46 -1.27 4.96 5.73
N ALA A 47 -0.37 5.49 4.91
CA ALA A 47 -0.10 6.93 4.85
C ALA A 47 -1.34 7.74 4.41
N VAL A 48 -2.08 7.25 3.41
CA VAL A 48 -3.34 7.87 2.94
C VAL A 48 -4.37 7.89 4.06
N GLY A 49 -4.57 6.75 4.73
CA GLY A 49 -5.53 6.64 5.83
C GLY A 49 -5.18 7.55 7.02
N LEU A 50 -3.91 7.60 7.40
CA LEU A 50 -3.43 8.49 8.47
C LEU A 50 -3.65 9.96 8.09
N LEU A 51 -3.27 10.36 6.87
CA LEU A 51 -3.41 11.74 6.41
C LEU A 51 -4.89 12.15 6.36
N SER A 52 -5.75 11.29 5.81
CA SER A 52 -7.21 11.48 5.80
C SER A 52 -7.78 11.62 7.22
N SER A 53 -7.32 10.81 8.17
CA SER A 53 -7.80 10.88 9.57
C SER A 53 -7.36 12.15 10.31
N LEU A 54 -6.15 12.67 10.01
CA LEU A 54 -5.58 13.84 10.67
C LEU A 54 -6.10 15.16 10.10
N THR A 55 -6.27 15.23 8.77
CA THR A 55 -6.69 16.47 8.10
C THR A 55 -8.20 16.54 7.84
N GLY A 56 -8.91 15.41 7.98
CA GLY A 56 -10.31 15.29 7.58
C GLY A 56 -10.52 15.27 6.05
N TYR A 57 -9.44 15.17 5.26
CA TYR A 57 -9.55 15.06 3.82
C TYR A 57 -10.22 13.76 3.41
N SER A 58 -10.99 13.78 2.32
CA SER A 58 -11.48 12.56 1.71
C SER A 58 -10.29 11.71 1.22
N LEU A 59 -10.44 10.39 1.24
CA LEU A 59 -9.39 9.45 0.81
C LEU A 59 -8.77 9.80 -0.56
N PRO A 60 -9.55 10.17 -1.60
CA PRO A 60 -8.98 10.54 -2.90
C PRO A 60 -8.10 11.81 -2.83
N VAL A 61 -8.49 12.78 -2.01
CA VAL A 61 -7.72 14.03 -1.84
C VAL A 61 -6.44 13.78 -1.05
N ALA A 62 -6.51 12.95 0.00
CA ALA A 62 -5.33 12.54 0.77
C ALA A 62 -4.33 11.75 -0.09
N GLU A 63 -4.83 10.86 -0.94
CA GLU A 63 -4.04 10.11 -1.91
C GLU A 63 -3.37 11.04 -2.93
N GLN A 64 -4.13 11.94 -3.55
CA GLN A 64 -3.59 12.91 -4.49
C GLN A 64 -2.55 13.84 -3.85
N TYR A 65 -2.75 14.22 -2.59
CA TYR A 65 -1.78 15.00 -1.82
C TYR A 65 -0.46 14.24 -1.62
N LEU A 66 -0.51 12.95 -1.27
CA LEU A 66 0.69 12.12 -1.11
C LEU A 66 1.46 11.93 -2.42
N TYR A 67 0.77 11.78 -3.54
CA TYR A 67 1.40 11.70 -4.86
C TYR A 67 2.04 13.03 -5.29
N SER A 68 1.34 14.15 -5.08
CA SER A 68 1.79 15.48 -5.52
C SER A 68 2.92 16.06 -4.66
N THR A 69 2.99 15.71 -3.37
CA THR A 69 4.06 16.14 -2.45
C THR A 69 5.33 15.29 -2.56
N GLY A 70 5.31 14.22 -3.35
CA GLY A 70 6.43 13.26 -3.42
C GLY A 70 6.57 12.38 -2.17
N LEU A 71 5.60 12.40 -1.24
CA LEU A 71 5.64 11.55 -0.05
C LEU A 71 5.65 10.06 -0.41
N VAL A 72 4.99 9.67 -1.50
CA VAL A 72 5.06 8.29 -2.01
C VAL A 72 6.49 7.90 -2.38
N ALA A 73 7.22 8.79 -3.05
CA ALA A 73 8.63 8.58 -3.39
C ALA A 73 9.51 8.55 -2.13
N LEU A 74 9.19 9.37 -1.13
CA LEU A 74 9.87 9.34 0.17
C LEU A 74 9.65 7.99 0.88
N ILE A 75 8.42 7.49 0.94
CA ILE A 75 8.08 6.17 1.49
C ILE A 75 8.86 5.07 0.78
N GLU A 76 8.93 5.12 -0.55
CA GLU A 76 9.69 4.14 -1.34
C GLU A 76 11.19 4.19 -1.03
N ASN A 77 11.78 5.39 -0.95
CA ASN A 77 13.19 5.56 -0.65
C ASN A 77 13.54 5.15 0.78
N VAL A 78 12.69 5.47 1.76
CA VAL A 78 12.84 5.02 3.15
C VAL A 78 12.76 3.49 3.22
N LYS A 79 11.79 2.87 2.55
CA LYS A 79 11.67 1.41 2.44
C LYS A 79 12.96 0.80 1.89
N LYS A 80 13.47 1.30 0.75
CA LYS A 80 14.72 0.85 0.14
C LYS A 80 15.92 1.04 1.07
N ALA A 81 15.99 2.16 1.78
CA ALA A 81 17.07 2.45 2.73
C ALA A 81 17.07 1.50 3.93
N VAL A 82 15.88 1.18 4.48
CA VAL A 82 15.73 0.21 5.58
C VAL A 82 16.11 -1.20 5.10
N ILE A 83 15.64 -1.62 3.93
CA ILE A 83 15.96 -2.94 3.38
C ILE A 83 17.46 -3.11 3.17
N ARG A 84 18.15 -2.13 2.54
CA ARG A 84 19.62 -2.16 2.34
C ARG A 84 20.45 -2.17 3.62
N ARG A 85 19.85 -1.84 4.76
CA ARG A 85 20.53 -1.83 6.05
C ARG A 85 20.32 -3.15 6.82
N ILE A 86 19.29 -3.90 6.46
CA ILE A 86 18.93 -5.17 7.08
C ILE A 86 19.42 -6.36 6.24
N PHE A 87 19.46 -6.21 4.91
CA PHE A 87 20.02 -7.15 3.92
C PHE A 87 21.18 -6.50 3.19
#